data_AF-A0A081C3Y2-F1
#
_entry.id   AF-A0A081C3Y2-F1
#
_cell.length_a   1.000
_cell.length_b   1.000
_cell.length_c   1.000
_cell.angle_alpha   90.00
_cell.angle_beta   90.00
_cell.angle_gamma   90.00
#
_symmetry.space_group_name_H-M   'P 1'
#
loop_
_entity.id
_entity.type
_entity.pdbx_description
1 polymer ?
#
loop_
_entity_poly.entity_id
_entity_poly.type
_entity_poly.pdbx_seq_one_letter_code
_entity_poly.pdbx_strand_id
1 'polypeptide(L)'
;MPIDKLEGLSQPNKSGEIPCFKEYYPSIESMSLHQKKFYRYLERELQQHRYPSVDGNISYLFVYAYNILNQWETKGIEYVYLSLVELAEAYYIESKFAEYCNYWSYDCLLALKQYDEYLIVSEPNNIFSVNGQLGNMRCTVCYYLNRQAKAIDILIMLGGKITRYTKKHATAFRDFLETAFAEDTEKHGSWLKRLLAAQQPVQTYEHLLFAGAQNNSQIKLSIPYYCFYAAYTLHDTFQELIRSAENRLREAHNMPKVGEGWVSETELYYALKNAFQQTQVIQHGHPEWLGRQHLDIWFPRWKIAVEYHGTQHFEPVEIFGGQRGFEIVKERDERKLQLCKQNNVTLIVATEQNSHNDIIEQVKLCREKKDISVV
;
A
#
# COMPACT_ATOMS: atom_id res chain seq x y z
N MET A 1 -34.48 -11.85 45.41
CA MET A 1 -33.88 -11.33 46.66
C MET A 1 -33.16 -10.03 46.33
N PRO A 2 -33.18 -9.06 47.26
CA PRO A 2 -33.32 -7.65 46.93
C PRO A 2 -32.03 -6.95 46.49
N ILE A 3 -32.27 -5.83 45.80
CA ILE A 3 -31.37 -4.72 45.50
C ILE A 3 -30.68 -4.28 46.78
N ASP A 4 -29.39 -4.54 46.90
CA ASP A 4 -28.41 -3.75 47.66
C ASP A 4 -27.08 -4.53 47.73
N LYS A 5 -26.17 -4.17 46.82
CA LYS A 5 -24.70 -4.17 46.97
C LYS A 5 -24.07 -3.71 45.64
N LEU A 6 -24.36 -2.46 45.30
CA LEU A 6 -23.57 -1.65 44.38
C LEU A 6 -22.50 -0.96 45.21
N GLU A 7 -21.33 -1.55 45.34
CA GLU A 7 -20.11 -0.83 45.77
C GLU A 7 -18.88 -1.71 45.48
N GLY A 8 -17.96 -1.22 44.63
CA GLY A 8 -16.60 -1.75 44.56
C GLY A 8 -16.25 -2.67 43.38
N LEU A 9 -16.35 -2.20 42.14
CA LEU A 9 -15.49 -2.68 41.05
C LEU A 9 -14.82 -1.47 40.39
N SER A 10 -13.87 -0.91 41.14
CA SER A 10 -12.88 0.06 40.65
C SER A 10 -12.01 -0.57 39.55
N GLN A 11 -11.38 0.28 38.73
CA GLN A 11 -10.36 -0.09 37.74
C GLN A 11 -9.45 -1.25 38.23
N PRO A 12 -9.11 -2.22 37.37
CA PRO A 12 -8.30 -3.35 37.80
C PRO A 12 -6.88 -2.90 38.19
N ASN A 13 -6.53 -3.21 39.45
CA ASN A 13 -5.23 -3.06 40.14
C ASN A 13 -4.67 -1.63 40.31
N LYS A 14 -4.09 -1.40 41.51
CA LYS A 14 -3.37 -0.17 41.93
C LYS A 14 -2.18 0.21 41.04
N SER A 15 -1.87 -0.54 39.97
CA SER A 15 -0.82 -0.24 38.99
C SER A 15 -1.34 0.36 37.68
N GLY A 16 -2.66 0.33 37.40
CA GLY A 16 -3.20 0.83 36.12
C GLY A 16 -2.77 0.05 34.87
N GLU A 17 -2.12 -1.10 35.04
CA GLU A 17 -1.49 -1.85 33.95
C GLU A 17 -2.48 -2.86 33.34
N ILE A 18 -2.72 -2.74 32.02
CA ILE A 18 -3.60 -3.62 31.27
C ILE A 18 -2.92 -4.99 31.11
N PRO A 19 -3.53 -6.12 31.54
CA PRO A 19 -2.89 -7.42 31.41
C PRO A 19 -2.64 -7.77 29.94
N CYS A 20 -1.39 -8.01 29.59
CA CYS A 20 -0.99 -8.33 28.22
C CYS A 20 -1.78 -9.52 27.67
N PHE A 21 -2.42 -9.35 26.51
CA PHE A 21 -3.14 -10.42 25.82
C PHE A 21 -2.97 -10.26 24.31
N LYS A 22 -2.17 -11.13 23.71
CA LYS A 22 -1.78 -11.11 22.30
C LYS A 22 -1.84 -12.51 21.73
N GLU A 23 -3.01 -12.88 21.23
CA GLU A 23 -3.25 -14.16 20.58
C GLU A 23 -3.79 -13.96 19.16
N TYR A 24 -3.49 -14.90 18.28
CA TYR A 24 -3.92 -14.87 16.89
C TYR A 24 -5.42 -15.15 16.74
N TYR A 25 -5.94 -16.09 17.53
CA TYR A 25 -7.37 -16.43 17.63
C TYR A 25 -7.81 -16.39 19.09
N PRO A 26 -8.00 -15.18 19.66
CA PRO A 26 -8.24 -15.01 21.08
C PRO A 26 -9.65 -15.48 21.45
N SER A 27 -9.78 -16.15 22.60
CA SER A 27 -11.07 -16.55 23.15
C SER A 27 -11.12 -16.28 24.66
N ILE A 28 -12.31 -16.36 25.27
CA ILE A 28 -12.44 -16.21 26.73
C ILE A 28 -11.75 -17.38 27.45
N GLU A 29 -11.75 -18.57 26.85
CA GLU A 29 -11.16 -19.78 27.41
C GLU A 29 -9.64 -19.66 27.56
N SER A 30 -8.96 -19.01 26.61
CA SER A 30 -7.51 -18.82 26.64
C SER A 30 -7.04 -17.77 27.66
N MET A 31 -7.95 -16.95 28.17
CA MET A 31 -7.61 -15.92 29.16
C MET A 31 -7.30 -16.49 30.55
N SER A 32 -6.21 -16.00 31.14
CA SER A 32 -5.91 -16.07 32.58
C SER A 32 -6.96 -15.35 33.43
N LEU A 33 -6.93 -15.57 34.74
CA LEU A 33 -7.87 -14.93 35.66
C LEU A 33 -7.81 -13.38 35.63
N HIS A 34 -6.61 -12.81 35.48
CA HIS A 34 -6.43 -11.35 35.42
C HIS A 34 -6.96 -10.78 34.10
N GLN A 35 -6.68 -11.44 32.98
CA GLN A 35 -7.21 -11.07 31.67
C GLN A 35 -8.76 -11.16 31.66
N LYS A 36 -9.35 -12.20 32.24
CA LYS A 36 -10.82 -12.34 32.38
C LYS A 36 -11.43 -11.20 33.19
N LYS A 37 -10.78 -10.76 34.27
CA LYS A 37 -11.25 -9.61 35.08
C LYS A 37 -11.23 -8.32 34.26
N PHE A 38 -10.15 -8.06 33.51
CA PHE A 38 -10.07 -6.91 32.62
C PHE A 38 -11.11 -6.98 31.50
N TYR A 39 -11.25 -8.13 30.84
CA TYR A 39 -12.23 -8.31 29.76
C TYR A 39 -13.67 -8.04 30.23
N ARG A 40 -14.07 -8.51 31.43
CA ARG A 40 -15.40 -8.19 31.99
C ARG A 40 -15.63 -6.69 32.22
N TYR A 41 -14.58 -5.98 32.65
CA TYR A 41 -14.64 -4.53 32.76
C TYR A 41 -14.82 -3.91 31.36
N LEU A 42 -13.97 -4.27 30.41
CA LEU A 42 -14.03 -3.79 29.03
C LEU A 42 -15.41 -4.05 28.40
N GLU A 43 -15.91 -5.28 28.47
CA GLU A 43 -17.21 -5.69 27.93
C GLU A 43 -18.36 -4.85 28.51
N ARG A 44 -18.35 -4.58 29.83
CA ARG A 44 -19.34 -3.73 30.48
C ARG A 44 -19.27 -2.28 30.01
N GLU A 45 -18.07 -1.73 29.83
CA GLU A 45 -17.89 -0.37 29.34
C GLU A 45 -18.38 -0.26 27.88
N LEU A 46 -18.02 -1.22 27.02
CA LEU A 46 -18.45 -1.27 25.63
C LEU A 46 -19.97 -1.38 25.49
N GLN A 47 -20.62 -2.21 26.30
CA GLN A 47 -22.10 -2.30 26.35
C GLN A 47 -22.78 -0.98 26.76
N GLN A 48 -22.04 -0.04 27.33
CA GLN A 48 -22.53 1.28 27.73
C GLN A 48 -22.01 2.38 26.81
N HIS A 49 -21.53 2.04 25.62
CA HIS A 49 -20.95 2.95 24.64
C HIS A 49 -19.78 3.78 25.21
N ARG A 50 -18.97 3.16 26.07
CA ARG A 50 -17.72 3.72 26.59
C ARG A 50 -16.54 2.89 26.11
N TYR A 51 -15.50 3.58 25.64
CA TYR A 51 -14.40 2.99 24.89
C TYR A 51 -13.07 3.16 25.62
N PRO A 52 -12.82 2.37 26.69
CA PRO A 52 -11.55 2.45 27.39
C PRO A 52 -10.42 1.95 26.48
N SER A 53 -9.23 2.54 26.65
CA SER A 53 -8.03 2.10 25.95
C SER A 53 -7.71 0.64 26.28
N VAL A 54 -7.22 -0.09 25.28
CA VAL A 54 -6.64 -1.44 25.45
C VAL A 54 -5.11 -1.45 25.34
N ASP A 55 -4.49 -0.29 25.08
CA ASP A 55 -3.04 -0.10 24.99
C ASP A 55 -2.35 -1.16 24.09
N GLY A 56 -2.88 -1.34 22.87
CA GLY A 56 -2.37 -2.33 21.91
C GLY A 56 -2.74 -3.80 22.20
N ASN A 57 -3.49 -4.09 23.28
CA ASN A 57 -3.98 -5.45 23.58
C ASN A 57 -5.28 -5.77 22.83
N ILE A 58 -5.23 -5.63 21.51
CA ILE A 58 -6.39 -5.75 20.60
C ILE A 58 -7.09 -7.11 20.65
N SER A 59 -6.44 -8.16 21.17
CA SER A 59 -7.06 -9.48 21.34
C SER A 59 -8.32 -9.44 22.21
N TYR A 60 -8.41 -8.52 23.19
CA TYR A 60 -9.65 -8.34 23.95
C TYR A 60 -10.79 -7.80 23.08
N LEU A 61 -10.49 -6.87 22.17
CA LEU A 61 -11.46 -6.29 21.25
C LEU A 61 -11.95 -7.32 20.24
N PHE A 62 -11.06 -8.19 19.74
CA PHE A 62 -11.45 -9.29 18.86
C PHE A 62 -12.42 -10.27 19.52
N VAL A 63 -12.18 -10.63 20.79
CA VAL A 63 -13.12 -11.49 21.55
C VAL A 63 -14.51 -10.85 21.63
N TYR A 64 -14.57 -9.55 21.90
CA TYR A 64 -15.83 -8.82 21.94
C TYR A 64 -16.52 -8.74 20.56
N ALA A 65 -15.76 -8.45 19.50
CA ALA A 65 -16.27 -8.42 18.13
C ALA A 65 -16.80 -9.78 17.68
N TYR A 66 -16.14 -10.90 18.01
CA TYR A 66 -16.64 -12.24 17.72
C TYR A 66 -17.99 -12.51 18.41
N ASN A 67 -18.16 -12.05 19.65
CA ASN A 67 -19.44 -12.15 20.34
C ASN A 67 -20.54 -11.33 19.62
N ILE A 68 -20.23 -10.14 19.10
CA ILE A 68 -21.17 -9.35 18.29
C ILE A 68 -21.54 -10.09 17.00
N LEU A 69 -20.54 -10.61 16.27
CA LEU A 69 -20.78 -11.36 15.02
C LEU A 69 -21.74 -12.52 15.26
N ASN A 70 -21.59 -13.26 16.36
CA ASN A 70 -22.45 -14.39 16.71
C ASN A 70 -23.89 -14.01 17.12
N GLN A 71 -24.19 -12.73 17.32
CA GLN A 71 -25.54 -12.27 17.67
C GLN A 71 -26.44 -12.04 16.45
N TRP A 72 -25.95 -12.23 15.23
CA TRP A 72 -26.69 -11.96 14.00
C TRP A 72 -28.05 -12.68 13.92
N GLU A 73 -28.15 -13.92 14.42
CA GLU A 73 -29.41 -14.70 14.42
C GLU A 73 -30.47 -14.09 15.35
N THR A 74 -30.04 -13.47 16.45
CA THR A 74 -30.95 -12.97 17.50
C THR A 74 -31.23 -11.47 17.38
N LYS A 75 -30.26 -10.68 16.89
CA LYS A 75 -30.35 -9.22 16.79
C LYS A 75 -30.38 -8.70 15.34
N GLY A 76 -30.15 -9.56 14.35
CA GLY A 76 -30.12 -9.20 12.95
C GLY A 76 -28.79 -8.63 12.48
N ILE A 77 -28.59 -8.61 11.15
CA ILE A 77 -27.35 -8.15 10.51
C ILE A 77 -27.13 -6.64 10.65
N GLU A 78 -28.21 -5.85 10.64
CA GLU A 78 -28.11 -4.39 10.81
C GLU A 78 -27.52 -4.01 12.17
N TYR A 79 -27.89 -4.72 13.24
CA TYR A 79 -27.26 -4.54 14.56
C TYR A 79 -25.75 -4.82 14.52
N VAL A 80 -25.36 -5.93 13.86
CA VAL A 80 -23.95 -6.31 13.71
C VAL A 80 -23.20 -5.25 12.92
N TYR A 81 -23.76 -4.77 11.81
CA TYR A 81 -23.21 -3.69 10.99
C TYR A 81 -22.93 -2.44 11.81
N LEU A 82 -23.94 -1.90 12.49
CA LEU A 82 -23.80 -0.69 13.29
C LEU A 82 -22.78 -0.85 14.42
N SER A 83 -22.79 -2.01 15.09
CA SER A 83 -21.84 -2.31 16.16
C SER A 83 -20.39 -2.38 15.66
N LEU A 84 -20.16 -2.95 14.46
CA LEU A 84 -18.83 -3.04 13.87
C LEU A 84 -18.31 -1.67 13.42
N VAL A 85 -19.17 -0.84 12.81
CA VAL A 85 -18.83 0.54 12.43
C VAL A 85 -18.45 1.34 13.68
N GLU A 86 -19.28 1.27 14.72
CA GLU A 86 -19.02 1.95 15.99
C GLU A 86 -17.68 1.51 16.62
N LEU A 87 -17.38 0.21 16.62
CA LEU A 87 -16.10 -0.30 17.13
C LEU A 87 -14.91 0.16 16.28
N ALA A 88 -15.05 0.18 14.95
CA ALA A 88 -14.00 0.64 14.05
C ALA A 88 -13.66 2.12 14.29
N GLU A 89 -14.69 2.95 14.49
CA GLU A 89 -14.54 4.38 14.80
C GLU A 89 -13.95 4.59 16.20
N ALA A 90 -14.47 3.91 17.22
CA ALA A 90 -14.02 4.05 18.60
C ALA A 90 -12.55 3.63 18.80
N TYR A 91 -12.10 2.61 18.06
CA TYR A 91 -10.77 2.04 18.16
C TYR A 91 -9.92 2.28 16.91
N TYR A 92 -10.13 3.41 16.20
CA TYR A 92 -9.41 3.74 14.96
C TYR A 92 -7.87 3.77 15.11
N ILE A 93 -7.36 4.06 16.31
CA ILE A 93 -5.91 4.06 16.62
C ILE A 93 -5.35 2.62 16.60
N GLU A 94 -6.17 1.64 16.96
CA GLU A 94 -5.84 0.22 16.91
C GLU A 94 -6.07 -0.32 15.48
N SER A 95 -5.29 0.20 14.53
CA SER A 95 -5.56 0.11 13.08
C SER A 95 -5.92 -1.29 12.59
N LYS A 96 -5.19 -2.32 13.02
CA LYS A 96 -5.48 -3.72 12.66
C LYS A 96 -6.90 -4.12 13.07
N PHE A 97 -7.33 -3.81 14.28
CA PHE A 97 -8.67 -4.17 14.75
C PHE A 97 -9.76 -3.40 14.00
N ALA A 98 -9.55 -2.09 13.79
CA ALA A 98 -10.48 -1.25 13.06
C ALA A 98 -10.65 -1.72 11.59
N GLU A 99 -9.57 -2.13 10.92
CA GLU A 99 -9.62 -2.69 9.57
C GLU A 99 -10.47 -3.98 9.49
N TYR A 100 -10.31 -4.91 10.44
CA TYR A 100 -11.16 -6.11 10.48
C TYR A 100 -12.64 -5.78 10.71
N CYS A 101 -12.94 -4.83 11.60
CA CYS A 101 -14.31 -4.38 11.81
C CYS A 101 -14.92 -3.77 10.54
N ASN A 102 -14.14 -2.98 9.79
CA ASN A 102 -14.57 -2.44 8.49
C ASN A 102 -14.81 -3.55 7.46
N TYR A 103 -13.91 -4.54 7.34
CA TYR A 103 -14.13 -5.65 6.41
C TYR A 103 -15.38 -6.46 6.74
N TRP A 104 -15.61 -6.74 8.02
CA TRP A 104 -16.83 -7.41 8.45
C TRP A 104 -18.07 -6.53 8.29
N SER A 105 -17.99 -5.21 8.45
CA SER A 105 -19.14 -4.33 8.19
C SER A 105 -19.49 -4.31 6.70
N TYR A 106 -18.52 -4.45 5.80
CA TYR A 106 -18.78 -4.63 4.37
C TYR A 106 -19.53 -5.94 4.08
N ASP A 107 -19.16 -7.02 4.75
CA ASP A 107 -19.89 -8.30 4.67
C ASP A 107 -21.35 -8.15 5.13
N CYS A 108 -21.61 -7.34 6.16
CA CYS A 108 -22.98 -7.02 6.56
C CYS A 108 -23.77 -6.32 5.43
N LEU A 109 -23.16 -5.37 4.72
CA LEU A 109 -23.82 -4.70 3.59
C LEU A 109 -24.15 -5.69 2.46
N LEU A 110 -23.25 -6.65 2.20
CA LEU A 110 -23.51 -7.73 1.24
C LEU A 110 -24.67 -8.63 1.68
N ALA A 111 -24.73 -8.99 2.97
CA ALA A 111 -25.84 -9.76 3.54
C ALA A 111 -27.18 -9.01 3.48
N LEU A 112 -27.16 -7.69 3.73
CA LEU A 112 -28.31 -6.79 3.62
C LEU A 112 -28.68 -6.45 2.17
N LYS A 113 -27.89 -6.91 1.18
CA LYS A 113 -28.04 -6.58 -0.25
C LYS A 113 -27.95 -5.08 -0.55
N GLN A 114 -27.25 -4.32 0.31
CA GLN A 114 -26.97 -2.90 0.14
C GLN A 114 -25.71 -2.73 -0.72
N TYR A 115 -25.80 -3.17 -1.98
CA TYR A 115 -24.65 -3.25 -2.88
C TYR A 115 -24.07 -1.89 -3.27
N ASP A 116 -24.91 -0.87 -3.45
CA ASP A 116 -24.46 0.48 -3.75
C ASP A 116 -23.62 1.06 -2.60
N GLU A 117 -24.12 0.93 -1.37
CA GLU A 117 -23.40 1.35 -0.18
C GLU A 117 -22.09 0.59 -0.01
N TYR A 118 -22.12 -0.75 -0.21
CA TYR A 118 -20.91 -1.58 -0.22
C TYR A 118 -19.85 -1.04 -1.18
N LEU A 119 -20.22 -0.68 -2.42
CA LEU A 119 -19.28 -0.14 -3.40
C LEU A 119 -18.73 1.24 -3.01
N ILE A 120 -19.48 2.04 -2.26
CA ILE A 120 -19.03 3.35 -1.76
C ILE A 120 -18.03 3.16 -0.62
N VAL A 121 -18.42 2.46 0.45
CA VAL A 121 -17.62 2.38 1.68
C VAL A 121 -16.38 1.49 1.54
N SER A 122 -16.44 0.47 0.68
CA SER A 122 -15.34 -0.47 0.48
C SER A 122 -14.30 -0.01 -0.54
N GLU A 123 -14.44 1.20 -1.09
CA GLU A 123 -13.46 1.72 -2.04
C GLU A 123 -12.10 1.97 -1.36
N PRO A 124 -11.00 1.39 -1.87
CA PRO A 124 -9.70 1.49 -1.20
C PRO A 124 -9.14 2.92 -1.26
N ASN A 125 -8.75 3.44 -0.09
CA ASN A 125 -7.98 4.69 0.01
C ASN A 125 -6.60 4.55 -0.65
N ASN A 126 -5.91 3.41 -0.41
CA ASN A 126 -4.64 3.10 -1.05
C ASN A 126 -4.84 2.10 -2.20
N ILE A 127 -4.87 2.61 -3.43
CA ILE A 127 -5.05 1.82 -4.66
C ILE A 127 -3.82 0.99 -5.07
N PHE A 128 -2.69 1.13 -4.37
CA PHE A 128 -1.45 0.41 -4.70
C PHE A 128 -1.21 -0.82 -3.83
N SER A 129 -2.08 -1.07 -2.85
CA SER A 129 -2.07 -2.31 -2.09
C SER A 129 -2.90 -3.36 -2.82
N VAL A 130 -2.31 -4.53 -3.06
CA VAL A 130 -3.05 -5.64 -3.67
C VAL A 130 -4.01 -6.20 -2.62
N ASN A 131 -5.30 -6.25 -2.97
CA ASN A 131 -6.34 -6.90 -2.21
C ASN A 131 -7.24 -7.68 -3.16
N GLY A 132 -6.75 -8.87 -3.56
CA GLY A 132 -7.39 -9.74 -4.53
C GLY A 132 -8.84 -10.07 -4.18
N GLN A 133 -9.12 -10.32 -2.90
CA GLN A 133 -10.46 -10.65 -2.42
C GLN A 133 -11.42 -9.45 -2.53
N LEU A 134 -11.02 -8.27 -2.04
CA LEU A 134 -11.83 -7.06 -2.12
C LEU A 134 -12.08 -6.64 -3.57
N GLY A 135 -11.03 -6.59 -4.39
CA GLY A 135 -11.16 -6.22 -5.81
C GLY A 135 -12.08 -7.17 -6.57
N ASN A 136 -11.95 -8.48 -6.33
CA ASN A 136 -12.82 -9.48 -6.94
C ASN A 136 -14.27 -9.41 -6.46
N MET A 137 -14.50 -9.16 -5.17
CA MET A 137 -15.86 -8.99 -4.63
C MET A 137 -16.53 -7.74 -5.18
N ARG A 138 -15.81 -6.62 -5.28
CA ARG A 138 -16.32 -5.39 -5.92
C ARG A 138 -16.65 -5.61 -7.39
N CYS A 139 -15.80 -6.34 -8.14
CA CYS A 139 -16.10 -6.77 -9.50
C CYS A 139 -17.36 -7.66 -9.58
N THR A 140 -17.51 -8.59 -8.63
CA THR A 140 -18.70 -9.47 -8.50
C THR A 140 -19.98 -8.65 -8.31
N VAL A 141 -19.96 -7.69 -7.40
CA VAL A 141 -21.10 -6.80 -7.15
C VAL A 141 -21.41 -5.95 -8.39
N CYS A 142 -20.41 -5.33 -9.01
CA CYS A 142 -20.60 -4.55 -10.25
C CYS A 142 -21.21 -5.39 -11.38
N TYR A 143 -20.69 -6.60 -11.60
CA TYR A 143 -21.23 -7.51 -12.61
C TYR A 143 -22.68 -7.89 -12.34
N TYR A 144 -22.99 -8.26 -11.09
CA TYR A 144 -24.35 -8.62 -10.67
C TYR A 144 -25.35 -7.46 -10.89
N LEU A 145 -24.92 -6.22 -10.66
CA LEU A 145 -25.70 -5.01 -10.92
C LEU A 145 -25.75 -4.60 -12.40
N ASN A 146 -25.14 -5.36 -13.32
CA ASN A 146 -24.97 -5.01 -14.74
C ASN A 146 -24.26 -3.66 -14.95
N ARG A 147 -23.27 -3.36 -14.10
CA ARG A 147 -22.45 -2.14 -14.17
C ARG A 147 -21.00 -2.47 -14.52
N GLN A 148 -20.30 -1.49 -15.06
CA GLN A 148 -18.85 -1.58 -15.20
C GLN A 148 -18.18 -1.42 -13.83
N ALA A 149 -17.15 -2.21 -13.56
CA ALA A 149 -16.28 -1.98 -12.42
C ALA A 149 -15.44 -0.72 -12.64
N LYS A 150 -14.86 -0.16 -11.57
CA LYS A 150 -13.84 0.89 -11.71
C LYS A 150 -12.51 0.25 -12.11
N ALA A 151 -11.66 0.98 -12.83
CA ALA A 151 -10.33 0.49 -13.20
C ALA A 151 -9.48 0.17 -11.95
N ILE A 152 -9.70 0.92 -10.86
CA ILE A 152 -9.06 0.63 -9.57
C ILE A 152 -9.44 -0.74 -8.99
N ASP A 153 -10.66 -1.25 -9.25
CA ASP A 153 -11.10 -2.55 -8.74
C ASP A 153 -10.30 -3.68 -9.41
N ILE A 154 -10.00 -3.52 -10.70
CA ILE A 154 -9.12 -4.43 -11.46
C ILE A 154 -7.67 -4.32 -10.97
N LEU A 155 -7.18 -3.09 -10.73
CA LEU A 155 -5.83 -2.86 -10.22
C LEU A 155 -5.60 -3.51 -8.86
N ILE A 156 -6.51 -3.34 -7.88
CA ILE A 156 -6.33 -3.96 -6.56
C ILE A 156 -6.55 -5.47 -6.59
N MET A 157 -7.35 -5.98 -7.55
CA MET A 157 -7.58 -7.40 -7.73
C MET A 157 -6.34 -8.12 -8.27
N LEU A 158 -5.72 -7.59 -9.33
CA LEU A 158 -4.63 -8.24 -10.06
C LEU A 158 -3.24 -7.74 -9.65
N GLY A 159 -3.17 -6.54 -9.08
CA GLY A 159 -1.93 -5.81 -8.86
C GLY A 159 -1.37 -5.18 -10.14
N GLY A 160 -0.28 -4.45 -9.98
CA GLY A 160 0.43 -3.83 -11.09
C GLY A 160 1.85 -3.42 -10.72
N LYS A 161 2.76 -3.46 -11.70
CA LYS A 161 4.14 -2.96 -11.53
C LYS A 161 4.17 -1.43 -11.65
N ILE A 162 3.83 -0.75 -10.56
CA ILE A 162 3.75 0.72 -10.46
C ILE A 162 5.05 1.32 -9.92
N THR A 163 5.60 2.34 -10.57
CA THR A 163 6.83 3.01 -10.12
C THR A 163 6.63 3.83 -8.84
N ARG A 164 7.73 4.12 -8.12
CA ARG A 164 7.69 5.01 -6.94
C ARG A 164 7.17 6.41 -7.28
N TYR A 165 7.46 6.90 -8.48
CA TYR A 165 6.98 8.19 -8.96
C TYR A 165 5.45 8.21 -8.98
N THR A 166 4.84 7.24 -9.68
CA THR A 166 3.39 7.13 -9.80
C THR A 166 2.70 6.97 -8.46
N LYS A 167 3.31 6.24 -7.52
CA LYS A 167 2.79 6.12 -6.14
C LYS A 167 2.67 7.48 -5.41
N LYS A 168 3.52 8.45 -5.72
CA LYS A 168 3.45 9.82 -5.17
C LYS A 168 2.38 10.69 -5.84
N HIS A 169 1.85 10.26 -6.98
CA HIS A 169 0.87 10.98 -7.79
C HIS A 169 -0.44 10.16 -7.95
N ALA A 170 -0.89 9.55 -6.84
CA ALA A 170 -1.99 8.59 -6.83
C ALA A 170 -3.30 9.10 -7.46
N THR A 171 -3.70 10.33 -7.14
CA THR A 171 -4.94 10.93 -7.65
C THR A 171 -4.90 11.10 -9.16
N ALA A 172 -3.83 11.72 -9.69
CA ALA A 172 -3.68 11.90 -11.13
C ALA A 172 -3.56 10.55 -11.86
N PHE A 173 -2.83 9.58 -11.27
CA PHE A 173 -2.74 8.23 -11.82
C PHE A 173 -4.12 7.55 -11.92
N ARG A 174 -4.98 7.70 -10.91
CA ARG A 174 -6.35 7.17 -10.92
C ARG A 174 -7.13 7.69 -12.12
N ASP A 175 -7.04 8.98 -12.44
CA ASP A 175 -7.75 9.58 -13.57
C ASP A 175 -7.25 9.03 -14.92
N PHE A 176 -5.92 8.91 -15.09
CA PHE A 176 -5.33 8.30 -16.28
C PHE A 176 -5.67 6.80 -16.40
N LEU A 177 -5.79 6.10 -15.27
CA LEU A 177 -6.15 4.69 -15.22
C LEU A 177 -7.60 4.47 -15.66
N GLU A 178 -8.55 5.24 -15.12
CA GLU A 178 -9.95 5.18 -15.55
C GLU A 178 -10.10 5.53 -17.04
N THR A 179 -9.35 6.53 -17.52
CA THR A 179 -9.35 6.91 -18.95
C THR A 179 -8.84 5.76 -19.84
N ALA A 180 -7.69 5.17 -19.50
CA ALA A 180 -7.10 4.09 -20.28
C ALA A 180 -8.02 2.86 -20.34
N PHE A 181 -8.66 2.52 -19.22
CA PHE A 181 -9.63 1.45 -19.17
C PHE A 181 -10.87 1.81 -20.01
N ALA A 182 -11.48 2.98 -19.81
CA ALA A 182 -12.68 3.41 -20.54
C ALA A 182 -12.50 3.30 -22.07
N GLU A 183 -11.37 3.79 -22.60
CA GLU A 183 -11.01 3.64 -24.02
C GLU A 183 -10.93 2.17 -24.48
N ASP A 184 -10.43 1.27 -23.63
CA ASP A 184 -10.42 -0.17 -23.92
C ASP A 184 -11.84 -0.77 -23.92
N THR A 185 -12.70 -0.34 -22.99
CA THR A 185 -14.12 -0.75 -22.96
C THR A 185 -14.86 -0.31 -24.21
N GLU A 186 -14.62 0.92 -24.71
CA GLU A 186 -15.24 1.39 -25.95
C GLU A 186 -14.86 0.53 -27.16
N LYS A 187 -13.61 0.06 -27.21
CA LYS A 187 -13.09 -0.76 -28.32
C LYS A 187 -13.51 -2.22 -28.25
N HIS A 188 -13.51 -2.81 -27.05
CA HIS A 188 -13.60 -4.26 -26.87
C HIS A 188 -14.81 -4.72 -26.05
N GLY A 189 -15.58 -3.78 -25.50
CA GLY A 189 -16.68 -4.06 -24.59
C GLY A 189 -16.24 -4.34 -23.14
N SER A 190 -17.19 -4.74 -22.31
CA SER A 190 -16.98 -4.88 -20.85
C SER A 190 -15.87 -5.86 -20.46
N TRP A 191 -14.94 -5.38 -19.61
CA TRP A 191 -13.85 -6.20 -19.09
C TRP A 191 -14.35 -7.38 -18.27
N LEU A 192 -15.40 -7.21 -17.45
CA LEU A 192 -15.96 -8.28 -16.62
C LEU A 192 -16.53 -9.41 -17.49
N LYS A 193 -17.22 -9.08 -18.59
CA LYS A 193 -17.70 -10.07 -19.56
C LYS A 193 -16.55 -10.78 -20.25
N ARG A 194 -15.51 -10.05 -20.65
CA ARG A 194 -14.29 -10.62 -21.28
C ARG A 194 -13.55 -11.55 -20.32
N LEU A 195 -13.39 -11.15 -19.06
CA LEU A 195 -12.78 -11.94 -17.98
C LEU A 195 -13.53 -13.26 -17.77
N LEU A 196 -14.86 -13.26 -17.76
CA LEU A 196 -15.64 -14.50 -17.64
C LEU A 196 -15.54 -15.36 -18.90
N ALA A 197 -15.62 -14.75 -20.09
CA ALA A 197 -15.51 -15.48 -21.36
C ALA A 197 -14.15 -16.16 -21.55
N ALA A 198 -13.10 -15.60 -20.96
CA ALA A 198 -11.75 -16.17 -20.95
C ALA A 198 -11.59 -17.40 -20.03
N GLN A 199 -12.61 -17.74 -19.23
CA GLN A 199 -12.59 -18.91 -18.34
C GLN A 199 -13.39 -20.07 -18.95
N GLN A 200 -12.79 -21.27 -18.95
CA GLN A 200 -13.44 -22.50 -19.41
C GLN A 200 -13.14 -23.64 -18.41
N PRO A 201 -14.10 -24.03 -17.54
CA PRO A 201 -15.41 -23.39 -17.28
C PRO A 201 -15.28 -22.09 -16.47
N VAL A 202 -16.35 -21.29 -16.44
CA VAL A 202 -16.46 -20.15 -15.51
C VAL A 202 -16.36 -20.65 -14.07
N GLN A 203 -15.43 -20.08 -13.30
CA GLN A 203 -15.23 -20.48 -11.91
C GLN A 203 -16.07 -19.62 -10.96
N THR A 204 -16.88 -20.31 -10.16
CA THR A 204 -17.66 -19.73 -9.06
C THR A 204 -17.62 -20.64 -7.86
N TYR A 205 -17.74 -20.08 -6.66
CA TYR A 205 -17.88 -20.88 -5.44
C TYR A 205 -18.82 -20.20 -4.43
N GLU A 206 -19.21 -20.96 -3.41
CA GLU A 206 -19.98 -20.44 -2.29
C GLU A 206 -19.09 -19.62 -1.36
N HIS A 207 -19.42 -18.34 -1.20
CA HIS A 207 -18.64 -17.43 -0.36
C HIS A 207 -19.35 -17.24 0.99
N LEU A 208 -18.65 -17.61 2.07
CA LEU A 208 -19.10 -17.38 3.44
C LEU A 208 -18.67 -15.99 3.90
N LEU A 209 -19.60 -15.26 4.51
CA LEU A 209 -19.36 -13.95 5.08
C LEU A 209 -18.69 -14.05 6.46
N PHE A 210 -17.97 -12.99 6.83
CA PHE A 210 -17.17 -12.86 8.04
C PHE A 210 -15.99 -13.83 8.09
N ALA A 211 -15.32 -14.01 6.95
CA ALA A 211 -14.13 -14.86 6.86
C ALA A 211 -13.05 -14.41 7.86
N GLY A 212 -12.38 -15.39 8.47
CA GLY A 212 -11.29 -15.16 9.43
C GLY A 212 -11.70 -14.81 10.86
N ALA A 213 -13.00 -14.67 11.16
CA ALA A 213 -13.49 -14.53 12.53
C ALA A 213 -13.76 -15.88 13.20
N GLN A 214 -13.57 -15.96 14.52
CA GLN A 214 -14.08 -17.08 15.31
C GLN A 214 -15.56 -16.90 15.59
N ASN A 215 -16.37 -17.20 14.57
CA ASN A 215 -17.82 -17.10 14.63
C ASN A 215 -18.46 -18.40 14.12
N ASN A 216 -19.77 -18.51 14.34
CA ASN A 216 -20.60 -19.59 13.80
C ASN A 216 -21.30 -19.15 12.50
N SER A 217 -20.75 -18.16 11.77
CA SER A 217 -21.39 -17.62 10.57
C SER A 217 -21.49 -18.69 9.49
N GLN A 218 -22.72 -19.08 9.19
CA GLN A 218 -23.07 -19.85 8.00
C GLN A 218 -23.71 -18.97 6.94
N ILE A 219 -23.59 -17.65 7.07
CA ILE A 219 -24.21 -16.71 6.16
C ILE A 219 -23.44 -16.73 4.84
N LYS A 220 -24.19 -17.03 3.79
CA LYS A 220 -23.67 -17.12 2.43
C LYS A 220 -23.96 -15.84 1.68
N LEU A 221 -23.04 -15.46 0.82
CA LEU A 221 -23.29 -14.42 -0.17
C LEU A 221 -24.51 -14.81 -1.02
N SER A 222 -25.43 -13.86 -1.19
CA SER A 222 -26.69 -14.10 -1.91
C SER A 222 -26.56 -14.05 -3.44
N ILE A 223 -25.36 -13.75 -3.94
CA ILE A 223 -25.01 -13.66 -5.37
C ILE A 223 -23.85 -14.61 -5.67
N PRO A 224 -23.71 -15.09 -6.92
CA PRO A 224 -22.58 -15.92 -7.29
C PRO A 224 -21.27 -15.16 -7.08
N TYR A 225 -20.32 -15.79 -6.39
CA TYR A 225 -18.96 -15.25 -6.27
C TYR A 225 -18.14 -15.67 -7.48
N TYR A 226 -17.92 -14.73 -8.42
CA TYR A 226 -17.18 -14.98 -9.65
C TYR A 226 -15.68 -14.83 -9.43
N CYS A 227 -14.87 -15.78 -9.90
CA CYS A 227 -13.40 -15.71 -9.79
C CYS A 227 -12.79 -14.94 -10.97
N PHE A 228 -13.01 -13.62 -11.07
CA PHE A 228 -12.47 -12.81 -12.18
C PHE A 228 -10.94 -12.88 -12.28
N TYR A 229 -10.25 -13.01 -11.15
CA TYR A 229 -8.79 -13.16 -11.11
C TYR A 229 -8.27 -14.40 -11.86
N ALA A 230 -9.10 -15.42 -12.09
CA ALA A 230 -8.71 -16.68 -12.76
C ALA A 230 -8.54 -16.55 -14.29
N ALA A 231 -8.86 -15.40 -14.88
CA ALA A 231 -8.72 -15.15 -16.31
C ALA A 231 -7.30 -14.69 -16.70
N TYR A 232 -6.32 -15.58 -16.50
CA TYR A 232 -4.89 -15.28 -16.69
C TYR A 232 -4.53 -14.75 -18.08
N THR A 233 -5.26 -15.15 -19.12
CA THR A 233 -5.00 -14.75 -20.51
C THR A 233 -5.21 -13.25 -20.78
N LEU A 234 -5.94 -12.55 -19.91
CA LEU A 234 -6.15 -11.10 -20.01
C LEU A 234 -5.27 -10.30 -19.05
N HIS A 235 -4.47 -10.96 -18.21
CA HIS A 235 -3.63 -10.27 -17.23
C HIS A 235 -2.63 -9.34 -17.91
N ASP A 236 -1.97 -9.80 -18.98
CA ASP A 236 -1.01 -8.99 -19.74
C ASP A 236 -1.68 -7.75 -20.34
N THR A 237 -2.89 -7.90 -20.91
CA THR A 237 -3.68 -6.76 -21.42
C THR A 237 -3.95 -5.73 -20.34
N PHE A 238 -4.33 -6.16 -19.12
CA PHE A 238 -4.55 -5.21 -18.02
C PHE A 238 -3.24 -4.58 -17.53
N GLN A 239 -2.13 -5.31 -17.52
CA GLN A 239 -0.81 -4.74 -17.20
C GLN A 239 -0.40 -3.68 -18.23
N GLU A 240 -0.70 -3.88 -19.51
CA GLU A 240 -0.47 -2.88 -20.57
C GLU A 240 -1.33 -1.63 -20.37
N LEU A 241 -2.61 -1.76 -20.00
CA LEU A 241 -3.46 -0.61 -19.68
C LEU A 241 -2.95 0.18 -18.47
N ILE A 242 -2.52 -0.53 -17.41
CA ILE A 242 -1.90 0.06 -16.23
C ILE A 242 -0.60 0.80 -16.61
N ARG A 243 0.26 0.19 -17.45
CA ARG A 243 1.49 0.81 -17.96
C ARG A 243 1.19 2.04 -18.83
N SER A 244 0.16 1.98 -19.66
CA SER A 244 -0.31 3.09 -20.49
C SER A 244 -0.74 4.28 -19.63
N ALA A 245 -1.53 4.04 -18.58
CA ALA A 245 -1.93 5.08 -17.63
C ALA A 245 -0.72 5.74 -16.93
N GLU A 246 0.25 4.93 -16.49
CA GLU A 246 1.49 5.44 -15.90
C GLU A 246 2.33 6.25 -16.90
N ASN A 247 2.40 5.84 -18.16
CA ASN A 247 3.11 6.58 -19.19
C ASN A 247 2.42 7.91 -19.52
N ARG A 248 1.09 7.96 -19.57
CA ARG A 248 0.34 9.21 -19.78
C ARG A 248 0.57 10.21 -18.64
N LEU A 249 0.61 9.73 -17.39
CA LEU A 249 0.97 10.55 -16.24
C LEU A 249 2.39 11.14 -16.40
N ARG A 250 3.35 10.30 -16.82
CA ARG A 250 4.74 10.72 -17.01
C ARG A 250 4.86 11.74 -18.14
N GLU A 251 4.22 11.51 -19.28
CA GLU A 251 4.16 12.44 -20.40
C GLU A 251 3.53 13.78 -20.01
N ALA A 252 2.42 13.76 -19.25
CA ALA A 252 1.78 14.97 -18.72
C ALA A 252 2.72 15.78 -17.82
N HIS A 253 3.72 15.14 -17.22
CA HIS A 253 4.77 15.77 -16.43
C HIS A 253 6.12 15.89 -17.18
N ASN A 254 6.11 15.77 -18.51
CA ASN A 254 7.28 15.86 -19.40
C ASN A 254 8.42 14.87 -19.07
N MET A 255 8.08 13.70 -18.54
CA MET A 255 9.02 12.62 -18.25
C MET A 255 9.02 11.56 -19.36
N PRO A 256 10.15 10.89 -19.63
CA PRO A 256 10.17 9.75 -20.55
C PRO A 256 9.28 8.63 -20.04
N LYS A 257 8.71 7.83 -20.94
CA LYS A 257 7.92 6.66 -20.56
C LYS A 257 8.75 5.65 -19.77
N VAL A 258 8.07 4.79 -19.02
CA VAL A 258 8.74 3.67 -18.35
C VAL A 258 9.33 2.74 -19.40
N GLY A 259 10.64 2.47 -19.29
CA GLY A 259 11.41 1.70 -20.26
C GLY A 259 12.03 2.51 -21.40
N GLU A 260 11.62 3.77 -21.59
CA GLU A 260 12.22 4.71 -22.56
C GLU A 260 13.27 5.63 -21.90
N GLY A 261 13.33 5.65 -20.57
CA GLY A 261 14.48 6.17 -19.84
C GLY A 261 15.60 5.13 -19.83
N TRP A 262 16.57 5.27 -20.72
CA TRP A 262 17.90 4.71 -20.50
C TRP A 262 18.72 5.75 -19.70
N VAL A 263 19.76 5.36 -18.98
CA VAL A 263 21.05 5.16 -19.66
C VAL A 263 22.11 4.59 -18.70
N SER A 264 22.87 3.62 -19.20
CA SER A 264 24.13 3.18 -18.57
C SER A 264 25.02 4.37 -18.21
N GLU A 265 25.82 4.28 -17.15
CA GLU A 265 26.78 5.32 -16.74
C GLU A 265 27.50 6.03 -17.90
N THR A 266 27.83 5.25 -18.95
CA THR A 266 28.50 5.72 -20.17
C THR A 266 27.67 6.69 -21.00
N GLU A 267 26.39 6.42 -21.29
CA GLU A 267 25.63 7.36 -22.14
C GLU A 267 25.21 8.63 -21.34
N LEU A 268 25.13 8.54 -20.00
CA LEU A 268 24.82 9.68 -19.13
C LEU A 268 26.01 10.62 -19.11
N TYR A 269 27.22 10.05 -19.05
CA TYR A 269 28.45 10.79 -19.27
C TYR A 269 28.45 11.52 -20.61
N TYR A 270 28.11 10.86 -21.72
CA TYR A 270 28.07 11.52 -23.03
C TYR A 270 26.99 12.61 -23.11
N ALA A 271 25.80 12.39 -22.55
CA ALA A 271 24.75 13.39 -22.51
C ALA A 271 25.18 14.64 -21.72
N LEU A 272 25.75 14.46 -20.54
CA LEU A 272 26.27 15.54 -19.71
C LEU A 272 27.45 16.26 -20.38
N LYS A 273 28.38 15.52 -20.99
CA LYS A 273 29.51 16.08 -21.74
C LYS A 273 29.03 16.94 -22.92
N ASN A 274 28.01 16.47 -23.65
CA ASN A 274 27.43 17.21 -24.78
C ASN A 274 26.64 18.44 -24.33
N ALA A 275 25.94 18.37 -23.20
CA ALA A 275 25.18 19.48 -22.64
C ALA A 275 26.06 20.57 -22.02
N PHE A 276 27.26 20.21 -21.55
CA PHE A 276 28.15 21.09 -20.80
C PHE A 276 29.56 21.20 -21.40
N GLN A 277 29.64 21.48 -22.71
CA GLN A 277 30.90 21.58 -23.45
C GLN A 277 31.85 22.68 -22.93
N GLN A 278 31.33 23.66 -22.19
CA GLN A 278 32.09 24.76 -21.59
C GLN A 278 32.90 24.37 -20.34
N THR A 279 32.75 23.15 -19.84
CA THR A 279 33.49 22.66 -18.66
C THR A 279 34.05 21.26 -18.89
N GLN A 280 35.04 20.91 -18.08
CA GLN A 280 35.52 19.53 -18.05
C GLN A 280 34.50 18.63 -17.35
N VAL A 281 34.13 17.55 -18.03
CA VAL A 281 33.31 16.44 -17.51
C VAL A 281 34.16 15.18 -17.57
N ILE A 282 34.37 14.52 -16.43
CA ILE A 282 35.27 13.36 -16.28
C ILE A 282 34.43 12.14 -15.92
N GLN A 283 34.56 11.06 -16.69
CA GLN A 283 34.03 9.74 -16.30
C GLN A 283 35.01 9.05 -15.35
N HIS A 284 34.49 8.33 -14.34
CA HIS A 284 35.30 7.67 -13.29
C HIS A 284 36.29 8.64 -12.63
N GLY A 285 35.79 9.78 -12.16
CA GLY A 285 36.60 10.81 -11.52
C GLY A 285 37.27 10.29 -10.25
N HIS A 286 38.59 10.36 -10.19
CA HIS A 286 39.41 9.97 -9.03
C HIS A 286 40.05 11.18 -8.35
N PRO A 287 39.29 12.03 -7.63
CA PRO A 287 39.90 13.09 -6.86
C PRO A 287 40.70 12.52 -5.68
N GLU A 288 41.87 13.10 -5.38
CA GLU A 288 42.81 12.56 -4.37
C GLU A 288 42.17 12.32 -3.00
N TRP A 289 41.26 13.21 -2.58
CA TRP A 289 40.55 13.12 -1.30
C TRP A 289 39.57 11.93 -1.19
N LEU A 290 39.25 11.27 -2.31
CA LEU A 290 38.34 10.12 -2.37
C LEU A 290 39.08 8.77 -2.24
N GLY A 291 40.41 8.80 -2.25
CA GLY A 291 41.26 7.62 -2.04
C GLY A 291 41.10 6.59 -3.17
N ARG A 292 40.76 5.35 -2.82
CA ARG A 292 40.62 4.24 -3.78
C ARG A 292 39.27 4.21 -4.51
N GLN A 293 38.34 5.10 -4.17
CA GLN A 293 37.02 5.18 -4.78
C GLN A 293 37.04 6.15 -5.98
N HIS A 294 35.98 6.10 -6.80
CA HIS A 294 35.73 7.06 -7.86
C HIS A 294 34.32 7.64 -7.77
N LEU A 295 34.15 8.75 -8.49
CA LEU A 295 32.86 9.31 -8.85
C LEU A 295 32.52 8.87 -10.27
N ASP A 296 31.30 8.39 -10.51
CA ASP A 296 30.92 7.94 -11.86
C ASP A 296 31.09 9.04 -12.90
N ILE A 297 30.59 10.25 -12.59
CA ILE A 297 30.76 11.43 -13.43
C ILE A 297 31.11 12.63 -12.56
N TRP A 298 32.19 13.34 -12.91
CA TRP A 298 32.77 14.41 -12.11
C TRP A 298 32.93 15.71 -12.90
N PHE A 299 32.47 16.83 -12.31
CA PHE A 299 32.65 18.19 -12.80
C PHE A 299 33.62 18.94 -11.86
N PRO A 300 34.95 18.88 -12.07
CA PRO A 300 35.93 19.41 -11.13
C PRO A 300 35.74 20.89 -10.81
N ARG A 301 35.47 21.68 -11.86
CA ARG A 301 35.32 23.14 -11.76
C ARG A 301 34.10 23.53 -10.93
N TRP A 302 32.97 22.84 -11.13
CA TRP A 302 31.71 23.16 -10.45
C TRP A 302 31.57 22.48 -9.09
N LYS A 303 32.49 21.56 -8.76
CA LYS A 303 32.40 20.71 -7.57
C LYS A 303 31.05 19.99 -7.52
N ILE A 304 30.65 19.40 -8.65
CA ILE A 304 29.43 18.62 -8.80
C ILE A 304 29.82 17.21 -9.26
N ALA A 305 29.23 16.20 -8.63
CA ALA A 305 29.39 14.81 -8.99
C ALA A 305 28.02 14.19 -9.28
N VAL A 306 27.95 13.25 -10.22
CA VAL A 306 26.78 12.44 -10.50
C VAL A 306 27.16 10.98 -10.31
N GLU A 307 26.38 10.25 -9.50
CA GLU A 307 26.53 8.82 -9.23
C GLU A 307 25.30 8.08 -9.76
N TYR A 308 25.51 6.97 -10.45
CA TYR A 308 24.45 6.09 -10.90
C TYR A 308 24.22 4.97 -9.88
N HIS A 309 23.08 5.01 -9.22
CA HIS A 309 22.68 3.98 -8.27
C HIS A 309 21.70 3.00 -8.92
N GLY A 310 22.18 1.78 -9.18
CA GLY A 310 21.36 0.64 -9.58
C GLY A 310 20.61 0.01 -8.40
N THR A 311 19.82 -1.03 -8.68
CA THR A 311 18.98 -1.74 -7.71
C THR A 311 19.72 -2.19 -6.45
N GLN A 312 20.99 -2.57 -6.57
CA GLN A 312 21.84 -2.99 -5.45
C GLN A 312 22.07 -1.92 -4.37
N HIS A 313 21.79 -0.64 -4.65
CA HIS A 313 21.87 0.44 -3.67
C HIS A 313 20.60 0.60 -2.84
N PHE A 314 19.50 -0.08 -3.22
CA PHE A 314 18.19 0.07 -2.57
C PHE A 314 17.66 -1.21 -1.94
N GLU A 315 18.07 -2.36 -2.45
CA GLU A 315 17.63 -3.67 -1.94
C GLU A 315 18.74 -4.73 -2.04
N PRO A 316 18.69 -5.77 -1.20
CA PRO A 316 19.62 -6.88 -1.29
C PRO A 316 19.41 -7.67 -2.58
N VAL A 317 20.49 -7.90 -3.31
CA VAL A 317 20.49 -8.67 -4.55
C VAL A 317 21.45 -9.85 -4.39
N GLU A 318 20.94 -11.07 -4.56
CA GLU A 318 21.69 -12.32 -4.32
C GLU A 318 23.04 -12.38 -5.06
N ILE A 319 23.06 -12.00 -6.35
CA ILE A 319 24.27 -11.98 -7.18
C ILE A 319 25.34 -11.02 -6.61
N PHE A 320 24.93 -10.01 -5.84
CA PHE A 320 25.81 -9.03 -5.21
C PHE A 320 26.05 -9.30 -3.70
N GLY A 321 25.78 -10.51 -3.23
CA GLY A 321 26.04 -10.92 -1.84
C GLY A 321 24.86 -10.72 -0.88
N GLY A 322 23.64 -10.57 -1.42
CA GLY A 322 22.40 -10.51 -0.65
C GLY A 322 22.40 -9.40 0.41
N GLN A 323 21.87 -9.72 1.60
CA GLN A 323 21.75 -8.76 2.71
C GLN A 323 23.11 -8.17 3.16
N ARG A 324 24.14 -9.01 3.23
CA ARG A 324 25.48 -8.58 3.64
C ARG A 324 26.12 -7.67 2.60
N GLY A 325 25.91 -7.96 1.31
CA GLY A 325 26.36 -7.10 0.22
C GLY A 325 25.70 -5.72 0.27
N PHE A 326 24.40 -5.68 0.54
CA PHE A 326 23.64 -4.44 0.67
C PHE A 326 24.13 -3.54 1.81
N GLU A 327 24.42 -4.09 2.98
CA GLU A 327 24.96 -3.34 4.13
C GLU A 327 26.33 -2.71 3.81
N ILE A 328 27.21 -3.45 3.12
CA ILE A 328 28.52 -2.95 2.69
C ILE A 328 28.39 -1.81 1.67
N VAL A 329 27.44 -1.92 0.72
CA VAL A 329 27.15 -0.85 -0.25
C VAL A 329 26.69 0.41 0.47
N LYS A 330 25.77 0.27 1.44
CA LYS A 330 25.26 1.40 2.22
C LYS A 330 26.36 2.12 3.01
N GLU A 331 27.25 1.38 3.68
CA GLU A 331 28.40 1.96 4.38
C GLU A 331 29.34 2.72 3.43
N ARG A 332 29.55 2.21 2.21
CA ARG A 332 30.38 2.87 1.20
C ARG A 332 29.73 4.16 0.69
N ASP A 333 28.44 4.13 0.40
CA ASP A 333 27.68 5.29 -0.07
C ASP A 333 27.65 6.42 0.98
N GLU A 334 27.44 6.06 2.25
CA GLU A 334 27.48 7.02 3.36
C GLU A 334 28.87 7.65 3.49
N ARG A 335 29.94 6.85 3.43
CA ARG A 335 31.31 7.36 3.47
C ARG A 335 31.61 8.28 2.28
N LYS A 336 31.19 7.90 1.06
CA LYS A 336 31.37 8.69 -0.16
C LYS A 336 30.65 10.04 -0.05
N LEU A 337 29.41 10.04 0.45
CA LEU A 337 28.64 11.26 0.68
C LEU A 337 29.32 12.21 1.68
N GLN A 338 29.86 11.67 2.78
CA GLN A 338 30.57 12.49 3.77
C GLN A 338 31.84 13.12 3.20
N LEU A 339 32.62 12.35 2.43
CA LEU A 339 33.82 12.87 1.75
C LEU A 339 33.47 13.96 0.74
N CYS A 340 32.36 13.81 0.00
CA CYS A 340 31.87 14.85 -0.90
C CYS A 340 31.52 16.14 -0.14
N LYS A 341 30.77 16.03 0.96
CA LYS A 341 30.42 17.19 1.80
C LYS A 341 31.64 17.94 2.34
N GLN A 342 32.62 17.20 2.88
CA GLN A 342 33.86 17.76 3.41
C GLN A 342 34.66 18.53 2.35
N ASN A 343 34.55 18.12 1.08
CA ASN A 343 35.24 18.75 -0.05
C ASN A 343 34.36 19.72 -0.85
N ASN A 344 33.22 20.15 -0.28
CA ASN A 344 32.25 21.05 -0.89
C ASN A 344 31.73 20.57 -2.27
N VAL A 345 31.61 19.26 -2.41
CA VAL A 345 31.10 18.60 -3.61
C VAL A 345 29.61 18.31 -3.44
N THR A 346 28.82 18.81 -4.39
CA THR A 346 27.39 18.46 -4.49
C THR A 346 27.26 17.14 -5.23
N LEU A 347 26.76 16.11 -4.54
CA LEU A 347 26.52 14.79 -5.11
C LEU A 347 25.06 14.68 -5.57
N ILE A 348 24.86 14.40 -6.86
CA ILE A 348 23.57 14.12 -7.47
C ILE A 348 23.50 12.61 -7.69
N VAL A 349 22.41 11.97 -7.24
CA VAL A 349 22.19 10.54 -7.45
C VAL A 349 21.22 10.37 -8.61
N ALA A 350 21.71 9.76 -9.68
CA ALA A 350 20.92 9.28 -10.80
C ALA A 350 20.46 7.84 -10.52
N THR A 351 19.21 7.54 -10.86
CA THR A 351 18.60 6.22 -10.72
C THR A 351 17.87 5.88 -12.02
N GLU A 352 17.44 4.62 -12.16
CA GLU A 352 16.60 4.16 -13.28
C GLU A 352 15.29 4.97 -13.47
N GLN A 353 14.90 5.79 -12.49
CA GLN A 353 13.70 6.62 -12.56
C GLN A 353 13.97 7.99 -13.22
N ASN A 354 15.23 8.38 -13.37
CA ASN A 354 15.63 9.68 -13.90
C ASN A 354 15.86 9.63 -15.42
N SER A 355 15.43 10.68 -16.12
CA SER A 355 15.83 10.94 -17.50
C SER A 355 17.19 11.64 -17.56
N HIS A 356 17.85 11.59 -18.71
CA HIS A 356 19.02 12.43 -19.00
C HIS A 356 18.77 13.91 -18.76
N ASN A 357 17.63 14.41 -19.23
CA ASN A 357 17.27 15.82 -19.08
C ASN A 357 17.07 16.20 -17.62
N ASP A 358 16.55 15.29 -16.79
CA ASP A 358 16.37 15.51 -15.35
C ASP A 358 17.72 15.75 -14.67
N ILE A 359 18.72 14.92 -15.00
CA ILE A 359 20.07 15.05 -14.42
C ILE A 359 20.77 16.30 -14.96
N ILE A 360 20.61 16.60 -16.26
CA ILE A 360 21.14 17.83 -16.86
C ILE A 360 20.56 19.06 -16.15
N GLU A 361 19.24 19.13 -15.93
CA GLU A 361 18.60 20.23 -15.22
C GLU A 361 19.07 20.32 -13.75
N GLN A 362 19.22 19.20 -13.05
CA GLN A 362 19.79 19.21 -11.70
C GLN A 362 21.22 19.77 -11.66
N VAL A 363 22.07 19.38 -12.61
CA VAL A 363 23.43 19.93 -12.72
C VAL A 363 23.39 21.44 -13.01
N LYS A 364 22.49 21.92 -13.89
CA LYS A 364 22.30 23.36 -14.15
C LYS A 364 21.91 24.10 -12.87
N LEU A 365 20.89 23.64 -12.16
CA LEU A 365 20.41 24.28 -10.93
C LEU A 365 21.49 24.29 -9.83
N CYS A 366 22.25 23.20 -9.68
CA CYS A 366 23.36 23.13 -8.73
C CYS A 366 24.46 24.13 -9.07
N ARG A 367 24.78 24.27 -10.36
CA ARG A 367 25.75 25.25 -10.84
C ARG A 367 25.28 26.69 -10.55
N GLU A 368 24.05 27.03 -10.92
CA GLU A 368 23.50 28.38 -10.72
C GLU A 368 23.51 28.79 -9.25
N LYS A 369 23.11 27.89 -8.34
CA LYS A 369 23.18 28.15 -6.89
C LYS A 369 24.61 28.43 -6.41
N LYS A 370 25.61 27.72 -6.95
CA LYS A 370 27.01 27.92 -6.60
C LYS A 370 27.56 29.23 -7.20
N ASP A 371 27.15 29.61 -8.40
CA ASP A 371 27.54 30.89 -9.01
C ASP A 371 26.99 32.10 -8.20
N ILE A 372 25.78 31.98 -7.63
CA ILE A 372 25.16 33.01 -6.77
C ILE A 372 25.83 33.10 -5.38
N SER A 373 26.39 31.99 -4.87
CA SER A 373 27.01 31.94 -3.53
C SER A 373 28.44 32.51 -3.48
N VAL A 374 28.97 32.94 -4.63
CA VAL A 374 30.35 33.46 -4.80
C VAL A 374 30.35 34.97 -5.08
N VAL A 375 29.18 35.61 -5.15
CA VAL A 375 29.00 37.07 -5.30
C VAL A 375 28.88 37.76 -3.95
#